data_AF-X1ARX2-F1
#
_entry.id   AF-X1ARX2-F1
#
_cell.length_a   1.000
_cell.length_b   1.000
_cell.length_c   1.000
_cell.angle_alpha   90.00
_cell.angle_beta   90.00
_cell.angle_gamma   90.00
#
_symmetry.space_group_name_H-M   'P 1'
#
loop_
_entity.id
_entity.type
_entity.pdbx_description
1 polymer ?
#
loop_
_entity_poly.entity_id
_entity_poly.type
_entity_poly.pdbx_seq_one_letter_code
_entity_poly.pdbx_strand_id
1 'polypeptide(L)'
;FNKKDADNLKVANATNAGTSVATAAALLGADLVVVALAWDHPPKEGGIVTITFLMLISFVAFINVLHNIMRYEFLLSRFTINEIDKEVHEKDSLELTHIFKAIRFMHLSGLLFTMIAFWTISYKYLISMDDVGYNLFILILPFTLFFLYWIPKIFGVEREVSLRSRESLIQFFIQIIFLVLICLDFFRLITIP
;
A
#
# COMPACT_ATOMS: atom_id res chain seq x y z
N PHE A 1 -14.66 17.51 27.09
CA PHE A 1 -14.34 16.16 26.58
C PHE A 1 -14.58 15.17 27.72
N ASN A 2 -15.48 14.21 27.56
CA ASN A 2 -15.87 13.29 28.62
C ASN A 2 -14.92 12.08 28.66
N LYS A 3 -14.58 11.58 29.86
CA LYS A 3 -13.58 10.49 30.05
C LYS A 3 -13.95 9.21 29.27
N LYS A 4 -15.26 8.97 29.15
CA LYS A 4 -15.84 7.86 28.37
C LYS A 4 -15.61 7.98 26.85
N ASP A 5 -15.55 9.20 26.32
CA ASP A 5 -15.27 9.44 24.90
C ASP A 5 -13.77 9.25 24.60
N ALA A 6 -12.91 9.61 25.55
CA ALA A 6 -11.46 9.38 25.45
C ALA A 6 -11.10 7.88 25.53
N ASP A 7 -11.77 7.11 26.40
CA ASP A 7 -11.57 5.66 26.51
C ASP A 7 -12.10 4.91 25.29
N ASN A 8 -13.25 5.32 24.72
CA ASN A 8 -13.76 4.77 23.47
C ASN A 8 -12.85 5.09 22.27
N LEU A 9 -12.25 6.29 22.23
CA LEU A 9 -11.25 6.66 21.21
C LEU A 9 -9.98 5.81 21.35
N LYS A 10 -9.54 5.53 22.58
CA LYS A 10 -8.38 4.68 22.89
C LYS A 10 -8.57 3.25 22.45
N VAL A 11 -9.70 2.64 22.80
CA VAL A 11 -9.99 1.24 22.44
C VAL A 11 -10.10 1.10 20.92
N ALA A 12 -10.82 2.01 20.26
CA ALA A 12 -10.92 2.02 18.79
C ALA A 12 -9.56 2.20 18.11
N ASN A 13 -8.72 3.13 18.60
CA ASN A 13 -7.39 3.38 18.03
C ASN A 13 -6.39 2.25 18.30
N ALA A 14 -6.48 1.54 19.43
CA ALA A 14 -5.62 0.40 19.73
C ALA A 14 -5.93 -0.82 18.85
N THR A 15 -7.22 -1.12 18.62
CA THR A 15 -7.62 -2.17 17.66
C THR A 15 -7.23 -1.83 16.22
N ASN A 16 -7.25 -0.55 15.84
CA ASN A 16 -6.84 -0.09 14.51
C ASN A 16 -5.31 -0.12 14.33
N ALA A 17 -4.54 0.12 15.39
CA ALA A 17 -3.08 -0.01 15.36
C ALA A 17 -2.63 -1.47 15.19
N GLY A 18 -3.18 -2.40 15.99
CA GLY A 18 -2.83 -3.82 15.90
C GLY A 18 -3.18 -4.45 14.55
N THR A 19 -4.33 -4.08 13.98
CA THR A 19 -4.71 -4.51 12.61
C THR A 19 -3.79 -3.88 11.55
N SER A 20 -3.41 -2.61 11.69
CA SER A 20 -2.45 -1.94 10.78
C SER A 20 -1.05 -2.54 10.84
N VAL A 21 -0.59 -3.00 12.00
CA VAL A 21 0.69 -3.73 12.14
C VAL A 21 0.60 -5.08 11.42
N ALA A 22 -0.48 -5.83 11.64
CA ALA A 22 -0.67 -7.12 11.01
C ALA A 22 -0.75 -7.03 9.48
N THR A 23 -1.45 -6.03 8.94
CA THR A 23 -1.51 -5.82 7.48
C THR A 23 -0.17 -5.38 6.90
N ALA A 24 0.54 -4.44 7.54
CA ALA A 24 1.85 -4.01 7.08
C ALA A 24 2.88 -5.15 7.11
N ALA A 25 2.88 -5.98 8.15
CA ALA A 25 3.76 -7.14 8.25
C ALA A 25 3.41 -8.22 7.21
N ALA A 26 2.12 -8.48 6.97
CA ALA A 26 1.69 -9.41 5.94
C ALA A 26 2.10 -8.94 4.54
N LEU A 27 1.96 -7.63 4.26
CA LEU A 27 2.37 -7.03 2.98
C LEU A 27 3.88 -7.06 2.80
N LEU A 28 4.68 -6.82 3.85
CA LEU A 28 6.13 -7.01 3.81
C LEU A 28 6.51 -8.46 3.47
N GLY A 29 5.85 -9.43 4.10
CA GLY A 29 6.06 -10.85 3.82
C GLY A 29 5.72 -11.21 2.38
N ALA A 30 4.57 -10.75 1.90
CA ALA A 30 4.16 -10.92 0.50
C ALA A 30 5.18 -10.29 -0.46
N ASP A 31 5.67 -9.09 -0.15
CA ASP A 31 6.63 -8.39 -1.00
C ASP A 31 7.93 -9.18 -1.15
N LEU A 32 8.48 -9.69 -0.04
CA LEU A 32 9.69 -10.51 -0.04
C LEU A 32 9.52 -11.84 -0.80
N VAL A 33 8.38 -12.51 -0.62
CA VAL A 33 8.08 -13.77 -1.32
C VAL A 33 8.01 -13.54 -2.82
N VAL A 34 7.34 -12.48 -3.25
CA VAL A 34 7.19 -12.16 -4.68
C VAL A 34 8.53 -11.81 -5.31
N VAL A 35 9.35 -11.00 -4.63
CA VAL A 35 10.71 -10.69 -5.12
C VAL A 35 11.55 -11.96 -5.21
N ALA A 36 11.50 -12.83 -4.20
CA ALA A 36 12.24 -14.10 -4.22
C ALA A 36 11.80 -14.99 -5.38
N LEU A 37 10.50 -15.18 -5.59
CA LEU A 37 9.96 -15.98 -6.69
C LEU A 37 10.27 -15.38 -8.07
N ALA A 38 10.17 -14.05 -8.18
CA ALA A 38 10.50 -13.33 -9.41
C ALA A 38 11.96 -13.54 -9.83
N TRP A 39 12.87 -13.57 -8.86
CA TRP A 39 14.30 -13.77 -9.09
C TRP A 39 14.68 -15.23 -9.31
N ASP A 40 13.98 -16.16 -8.68
CA ASP A 40 14.21 -17.59 -8.86
C ASP A 40 13.80 -18.07 -10.26
N HIS A 41 12.69 -17.54 -10.79
CA HIS A 41 12.15 -17.92 -12.09
C HIS A 41 11.85 -16.69 -12.96
N PRO A 42 12.85 -15.91 -13.43
CA PRO A 42 12.61 -14.63 -14.07
C PRO A 42 11.77 -14.75 -15.36
N PRO A 43 10.80 -13.85 -15.59
CA PRO A 43 10.05 -13.82 -16.85
C PRO A 43 10.99 -13.54 -18.03
N LYS A 44 10.88 -14.34 -19.10
CA LYS A 44 11.73 -14.25 -20.29
C LYS A 44 11.60 -12.89 -21.00
N GLU A 45 10.43 -12.26 -20.88
CA GLU A 45 10.06 -11.00 -21.54
C GLU A 45 10.48 -9.74 -20.75
N GLY A 46 11.31 -9.88 -19.71
CA GLY A 46 11.82 -8.78 -18.89
C GLY A 46 10.84 -8.28 -17.81
N GLY A 47 11.07 -7.08 -17.28
CA GLY A 47 10.25 -6.45 -16.24
C GLY A 47 10.78 -6.63 -14.81
N ILE A 48 11.80 -7.48 -14.63
CA ILE A 48 12.32 -7.83 -13.30
C ILE A 48 12.95 -6.63 -12.59
N VAL A 49 13.56 -5.71 -13.34
CA VAL A 49 14.19 -4.51 -12.76
C VAL A 49 13.11 -3.60 -12.20
N THR A 50 12.07 -3.34 -12.99
CA THR A 50 10.93 -2.52 -12.59
C THR A 50 10.19 -3.13 -11.40
N ILE A 51 9.92 -4.44 -11.43
CA ILE A 51 9.27 -5.15 -10.32
C ILE A 51 10.12 -5.03 -9.06
N THR A 52 11.41 -5.35 -9.12
CA THR A 52 12.31 -5.29 -7.96
C THR A 52 12.38 -3.87 -7.39
N PHE A 53 12.48 -2.86 -8.25
CA PHE A 53 12.53 -1.46 -7.83
C PHE A 53 11.24 -1.03 -7.13
N LEU A 54 10.07 -1.32 -7.71
CA LEU A 54 8.77 -0.98 -7.10
C LEU A 54 8.56 -1.70 -5.76
N MET A 55 8.94 -2.98 -5.69
CA MET A 55 8.83 -3.77 -4.47
C MET A 55 9.79 -3.28 -3.39
N LEU A 56 10.99 -2.81 -3.73
CA LEU A 56 11.91 -2.17 -2.77
C LEU A 56 11.35 -0.87 -2.21
N ILE A 57 10.73 -0.02 -3.05
CA ILE A 57 10.07 1.20 -2.57
C ILE A 57 8.92 0.83 -1.61
N SER A 58 8.11 -0.15 -1.99
CA SER A 58 7.03 -0.65 -1.14
C SER A 58 7.54 -1.18 0.21
N PHE A 59 8.58 -2.00 0.16
CA PHE A 59 9.23 -2.56 1.34
C PHE A 59 9.71 -1.47 2.31
N VAL A 60 10.39 -0.43 1.80
CA VAL A 60 10.81 0.71 2.61
C VAL A 60 9.61 1.47 3.18
N ALA A 61 8.54 1.65 2.41
CA ALA A 61 7.32 2.29 2.88
C ALA A 61 6.69 1.50 4.04
N PHE A 62 6.59 0.17 3.95
CA PHE A 62 6.02 -0.65 5.01
C PHE A 62 6.92 -0.77 6.25
N ILE A 63 8.25 -0.77 6.11
CA ILE A 63 9.15 -0.61 7.27
C ILE A 63 8.86 0.70 7.99
N ASN A 64 8.71 1.80 7.25
CA ASN A 64 8.40 3.09 7.83
C ASN A 64 7.01 3.11 8.49
N VAL A 65 6.03 2.37 7.96
CA VAL A 65 4.73 2.16 8.61
C VAL A 65 4.92 1.47 9.96
N LEU A 66 5.61 0.33 10.01
CA LEU A 66 5.86 -0.41 11.25
C LEU A 66 6.60 0.46 12.29
N HIS A 67 7.64 1.17 11.86
CA HIS A 67 8.41 2.06 12.74
C HIS A 67 7.53 3.17 13.34
N ASN A 68 6.72 3.84 12.51
CA ASN A 68 5.85 4.91 12.98
C ASN A 68 4.70 4.39 13.86
N ILE A 69 4.18 3.19 13.61
CA ILE A 69 3.18 2.58 14.49
C ILE A 69 3.78 2.29 15.87
N MET A 70 4.98 1.69 15.94
CA MET A 70 5.66 1.46 17.23
C MET A 70 5.89 2.78 17.99
N ARG A 71 6.30 3.84 17.29
CA ARG A 71 6.46 5.18 17.89
C ARG A 71 5.11 5.75 18.36
N TYR A 72 4.05 5.57 17.58
CA TYR A 72 2.70 5.99 17.95
C TYR A 72 2.22 5.29 19.23
N GLU A 73 2.38 3.97 19.33
CA GLU A 73 2.02 3.19 20.51
C GLU A 73 2.82 3.63 21.74
N PHE A 74 4.12 3.87 21.59
CA PHE A 74 4.97 4.39 22.66
C PHE A 74 4.46 5.74 23.18
N LEU A 75 4.19 6.70 22.29
CA LEU A 75 3.69 8.02 22.67
C LEU A 75 2.30 7.94 23.32
N LEU A 76 1.40 7.11 22.77
CA LEU A 76 0.06 6.89 23.32
C LEU A 76 0.11 6.28 24.73
N SER A 77 1.07 5.38 24.99
CA SER A 77 1.27 4.80 26.33
C SER A 77 1.71 5.87 27.34
N ARG A 78 2.58 6.79 26.93
CA ARG A 78 3.06 7.91 27.76
C ARG A 78 1.95 8.89 28.10
N PHE A 79 1.09 9.19 27.14
CA PHE A 79 -0.13 9.98 27.30
C PHE A 79 -1.13 9.39 28.31
N THR A 80 -1.16 8.06 28.42
CA THR A 80 -2.11 7.37 29.30
C THR A 80 -1.68 7.40 30.77
N ILE A 81 -0.37 7.56 31.00
CA ILE A 81 0.24 7.44 32.34
C ILE A 81 0.44 8.82 32.97
N ASN A 82 0.70 9.87 32.18
CA ASN A 82 0.96 11.21 32.69
C ASN A 82 -0.21 12.17 32.39
N GLU A 83 -1.15 12.28 33.33
CA GLU A 83 -2.27 13.24 33.31
C GLU A 83 -1.82 14.69 33.68
N ILE A 84 -0.57 15.05 33.37
CA ILE A 84 0.12 16.21 33.94
C ILE A 84 0.54 17.14 32.79
N ASP A 85 -0.05 18.34 32.79
CA ASP A 85 0.08 19.47 31.86
C ASP A 85 -0.68 19.47 30.53
N LYS A 86 -1.53 20.50 30.37
CA LYS A 86 -2.33 20.77 29.16
C LYS A 86 -1.46 21.15 27.95
N GLU A 87 -0.35 21.86 28.14
CA GLU A 87 0.56 22.23 27.04
C GLU A 87 1.33 21.02 26.49
N VAL A 88 1.76 20.10 27.37
CA VAL A 88 2.39 18.83 26.96
C VAL A 88 1.38 17.98 26.17
N HIS A 89 0.12 17.96 26.62
CA HIS A 89 -0.96 17.28 25.94
C HIS A 89 -1.23 17.81 24.52
N GLU A 90 -1.19 19.12 24.32
CA GLU A 90 -1.43 19.73 23.00
C GLU A 90 -0.30 19.41 22.02
N LYS A 91 0.96 19.58 22.46
CA LYS A 91 2.15 19.28 21.64
C LYS A 91 2.21 17.82 21.23
N ASP A 92 1.99 16.91 22.17
CA ASP A 92 2.06 15.48 21.90
C ASP A 92 0.85 15.04 21.02
N SER A 93 -0.30 15.75 21.05
CA SER A 93 -1.48 15.43 20.23
C SER A 93 -1.28 15.81 18.77
N LEU A 94 -0.59 16.93 18.54
CA LEU A 94 -0.17 17.38 17.22
C LEU A 94 0.85 16.38 16.64
N GLU A 95 1.82 15.93 17.46
CA GLU A 95 2.78 14.90 17.06
C GLU A 95 2.10 13.57 16.68
N LEU A 96 1.15 13.08 17.49
CA LEU A 96 0.36 11.88 17.15
C LEU A 96 -0.39 12.03 15.82
N THR A 97 -0.96 13.20 15.56
CA THR A 97 -1.68 13.48 14.30
C THR A 97 -0.73 13.45 13.09
N HIS A 98 0.47 14.01 13.24
CA HIS A 98 1.50 13.96 12.20
C HIS A 98 1.98 12.53 11.94
N ILE A 99 2.22 11.75 12.99
CA ILE A 99 2.62 10.34 12.88
C ILE A 99 1.52 9.55 12.17
N PHE A 100 0.26 9.72 12.56
CA PHE A 100 -0.87 9.04 11.93
C PHE A 100 -0.99 9.37 10.44
N LYS A 101 -0.82 10.65 10.07
CA LYS A 101 -0.81 11.07 8.66
C LYS A 101 0.34 10.44 7.88
N ALA A 102 1.52 10.35 8.48
CA ALA A 102 2.69 9.70 7.87
C ALA A 102 2.48 8.19 7.69
N ILE A 103 1.95 7.50 8.70
CA ILE A 103 1.58 6.08 8.62
C ILE A 103 0.62 5.86 7.46
N ARG A 104 -0.46 6.64 7.41
CA ARG A 104 -1.46 6.52 6.36
C ARG A 104 -0.84 6.73 4.97
N PHE A 105 -0.08 7.80 4.80
CA PHE A 105 0.57 8.09 3.51
C PHE A 105 1.50 6.96 3.07
N MET A 106 2.39 6.50 3.97
CA MET A 106 3.35 5.42 3.69
C MET A 106 2.64 4.10 3.37
N HIS A 107 1.60 3.75 4.13
CA HIS A 107 0.81 2.54 3.91
C HIS A 107 0.12 2.56 2.55
N LEU A 108 -0.52 3.68 2.21
CA LEU A 108 -1.14 3.88 0.90
C LEU A 108 -0.10 3.83 -0.23
N SER A 109 1.06 4.49 -0.09
CA SER A 109 2.10 4.45 -1.11
C SER A 109 2.71 3.05 -1.29
N GLY A 110 2.96 2.33 -0.20
CA GLY A 110 3.47 0.95 -0.26
C GLY A 110 2.51 0.06 -1.03
N LEU A 111 1.23 0.08 -0.66
CA LEU A 111 0.19 -0.68 -1.35
C LEU A 111 0.11 -0.33 -2.84
N LEU A 112 0.20 0.95 -3.20
CA LEU A 112 0.21 1.39 -4.59
C LEU A 112 1.35 0.72 -5.39
N PHE A 113 2.57 0.74 -4.87
CA PHE A 113 3.73 0.19 -5.57
C PHE A 113 3.71 -1.34 -5.62
N THR A 114 3.33 -2.00 -4.52
CA THR A 114 3.08 -3.45 -4.49
C THR A 114 2.07 -3.85 -5.56
N MET A 115 0.94 -3.15 -5.67
CA MET A 115 -0.08 -3.47 -6.67
C MET A 115 0.44 -3.33 -8.09
N ILE A 116 1.16 -2.25 -8.40
CA ILE A 116 1.71 -2.03 -9.75
C ILE A 116 2.75 -3.10 -10.08
N ALA A 117 3.60 -3.46 -9.11
CA ALA A 117 4.56 -4.55 -9.26
C ALA A 117 3.85 -5.88 -9.52
N PHE A 118 2.77 -6.17 -8.78
CA PHE A 118 1.93 -7.36 -9.00
C PHE A 118 1.29 -7.38 -10.39
N TRP A 119 0.80 -6.25 -10.89
CA TRP A 119 0.25 -6.21 -12.24
C TRP A 119 1.33 -6.50 -13.26
N THR A 120 2.49 -5.87 -13.09
CA THR A 120 3.63 -5.99 -14.00
C THR A 120 4.16 -7.41 -14.07
N ILE A 121 4.39 -8.03 -12.91
CA ILE A 121 4.87 -9.41 -12.83
C ILE A 121 3.85 -10.37 -13.40
N SER A 122 2.57 -10.24 -13.05
CA SER A 122 1.55 -11.20 -13.49
C SER A 122 1.40 -11.25 -15.01
N TYR A 123 1.38 -10.10 -15.70
CA TYR A 123 1.24 -10.12 -17.16
C TYR A 123 2.54 -10.60 -17.83
N LYS A 124 3.73 -10.20 -17.33
CA LYS A 124 5.02 -10.65 -17.89
C LYS A 124 5.19 -12.16 -17.80
N TYR A 125 4.80 -12.77 -16.68
CA TYR A 125 4.81 -14.24 -16.55
C TYR A 125 3.83 -14.91 -17.50
N LEU A 126 2.61 -14.38 -17.64
CA LEU A 126 1.61 -14.96 -18.53
C LEU A 126 2.06 -14.92 -20.00
N ILE A 127 2.71 -13.83 -20.44
CA ILE A 127 3.28 -13.75 -21.79
C ILE A 127 4.46 -14.74 -21.94
N SER A 128 5.25 -14.91 -20.88
CA SER A 128 6.42 -15.81 -20.88
C SER A 128 6.05 -17.29 -20.84
N MET A 129 4.77 -17.64 -20.60
CA MET A 129 4.30 -19.03 -20.64
C MET A 129 4.14 -19.49 -22.08
N ASP A 130 4.82 -20.59 -22.42
CA ASP A 130 4.90 -21.11 -23.79
C ASP A 130 3.51 -21.53 -24.34
N ASP A 131 2.57 -21.93 -23.47
CA ASP A 131 1.20 -22.33 -23.86
C ASP A 131 0.23 -21.16 -24.08
N VAL A 132 0.53 -19.96 -23.55
CA VAL A 132 -0.36 -18.79 -23.61
C VAL A 132 0.14 -17.78 -24.65
N GLY A 133 1.42 -17.42 -24.58
CA GLY A 133 2.05 -16.44 -25.45
C GLY A 133 1.36 -15.06 -25.44
N TYR A 134 1.50 -14.33 -26.54
CA TYR A 134 0.93 -12.98 -26.70
C TYR A 134 -0.58 -13.03 -27.01
N ASN A 135 -1.40 -13.28 -25.99
CA ASN A 135 -2.85 -13.27 -26.10
C ASN A 135 -3.46 -12.03 -25.41
N LEU A 136 -4.39 -11.35 -26.09
CA LEU A 136 -5.11 -10.18 -25.56
C LEU A 136 -5.82 -10.46 -24.23
N PHE A 137 -6.20 -11.72 -23.97
CA PHE A 137 -6.81 -12.12 -22.71
C PHE A 137 -5.93 -11.83 -21.48
N ILE A 138 -4.60 -11.80 -21.65
CA ILE A 138 -3.65 -11.49 -20.57
C ILE A 138 -3.89 -10.09 -20.00
N LEU A 139 -4.25 -9.12 -20.85
CA LEU A 139 -4.52 -7.75 -20.42
C LEU A 139 -5.75 -7.67 -19.51
N ILE A 140 -6.66 -8.65 -19.51
CA ILE A 140 -7.83 -8.62 -18.62
C ILE A 140 -7.40 -8.67 -17.14
N LEU A 141 -6.31 -9.35 -16.82
CA LEU A 141 -5.85 -9.53 -15.45
C LEU A 141 -5.49 -8.21 -14.74
N PRO A 142 -4.56 -7.36 -15.25
CA PRO A 142 -4.24 -6.09 -14.60
C PRO A 142 -5.44 -5.14 -14.51
N PHE A 143 -6.34 -5.15 -15.50
CA PHE A 143 -7.58 -4.35 -15.44
C PHE A 143 -8.55 -4.88 -14.39
N THR A 144 -8.71 -6.20 -14.28
CA THR A 144 -9.57 -6.81 -13.26
C THR A 144 -9.06 -6.48 -11.85
N LEU A 145 -7.75 -6.57 -11.62
CA LEU A 145 -7.14 -6.20 -10.34
C LEU A 145 -7.31 -4.71 -10.02
N PHE A 146 -7.20 -3.84 -11.03
CA PHE A 146 -7.51 -2.41 -10.88
C PHE A 146 -8.96 -2.20 -10.46
N PHE A 147 -9.93 -2.82 -11.14
CA PHE A 147 -11.34 -2.66 -10.78
C PHE A 147 -11.65 -3.25 -9.40
N LEU A 148 -11.11 -4.43 -9.06
CA LEU A 148 -11.30 -5.03 -7.74
C LEU A 148 -10.83 -4.11 -6.61
N TYR A 149 -9.75 -3.36 -6.81
CA TYR A 149 -9.26 -2.39 -5.85
C TYR A 149 -10.13 -1.12 -5.76
N TRP A 150 -10.63 -0.63 -6.88
CA TRP A 150 -11.37 0.64 -6.92
C TRP A 150 -12.87 0.50 -6.63
N ILE A 151 -13.49 -0.62 -6.98
CA ILE A 151 -14.94 -0.85 -6.77
C ILE A 151 -15.34 -0.55 -5.31
N PRO A 152 -14.72 -1.14 -4.26
CA PRO A 152 -15.10 -0.85 -2.88
C PRO A 152 -15.00 0.64 -2.50
N LYS A 153 -14.02 1.35 -3.07
CA LYS A 153 -13.78 2.78 -2.85
C LYS A 153 -14.78 3.67 -3.58
N ILE A 154 -15.24 3.25 -4.76
CA ILE A 154 -16.29 3.91 -5.55
C ILE A 154 -17.65 3.76 -4.89
N PHE A 155 -17.98 2.54 -4.44
CA PHE A 155 -19.27 2.25 -3.81
C PHE A 155 -19.33 2.69 -2.33
N GLY A 156 -18.26 3.26 -1.78
CA GLY A 156 -18.24 3.81 -0.43
C GLY A 156 -18.36 2.77 0.68
N VAL A 157 -17.98 1.52 0.39
CA VAL A 157 -17.98 0.42 1.37
C VAL A 157 -16.88 0.65 2.41
N GLU A 158 -15.76 1.24 2.00
CA GLU A 158 -14.68 1.68 2.90
C GLU A 158 -14.86 3.15 3.31
N ARG A 159 -15.06 3.41 4.62
CA ARG A 159 -15.09 4.78 5.18
C ARG A 159 -13.72 5.45 5.24
N GLU A 160 -12.63 4.69 5.19
CA GLU A 160 -11.27 5.18 5.49
C GLU A 160 -10.62 5.94 4.33
N VAL A 161 -11.00 5.65 3.09
CA VAL A 161 -10.41 6.28 1.90
C VAL A 161 -11.51 6.62 0.90
N SER A 162 -12.21 7.72 1.16
CA SER A 162 -13.05 8.33 0.12
C SER A 162 -12.19 8.64 -1.11
N LEU A 163 -12.70 8.30 -2.31
CA LEU A 163 -12.21 8.80 -3.60
C LEU A 163 -12.01 10.31 -3.65
N ARG A 164 -12.71 11.04 -2.77
CA ARG A 164 -12.63 12.50 -2.68
C ARG A 164 -11.33 12.99 -2.03
N SER A 165 -10.51 12.10 -1.46
CA SER A 165 -9.20 12.47 -0.94
C SER A 165 -8.20 12.67 -2.08
N ARG A 166 -7.41 13.76 -2.01
CA ARG A 166 -6.34 14.07 -2.98
C ARG A 166 -5.36 12.90 -3.15
N GLU A 167 -5.08 12.19 -2.05
CA GLU A 167 -4.19 11.02 -2.02
C GLU A 167 -4.73 9.87 -2.88
N SER A 168 -6.01 9.51 -2.69
CA SER A 168 -6.67 8.46 -3.48
C SER A 168 -6.72 8.83 -4.97
N LEU A 169 -6.99 10.10 -5.29
CA LEU A 169 -7.03 10.59 -6.66
C LEU A 169 -5.66 10.49 -7.35
N ILE A 170 -4.57 10.83 -6.63
CA ILE A 170 -3.20 10.64 -7.12
C ILE A 170 -2.91 9.17 -7.40
N GLN A 171 -3.30 8.27 -6.48
CA GLN A 171 -3.11 6.82 -6.69
C GLN A 171 -3.84 6.32 -7.93
N PHE A 172 -5.09 6.75 -8.12
CA PHE A 172 -5.90 6.40 -9.28
C PHE A 172 -5.20 6.78 -10.57
N PHE A 173 -4.70 8.01 -10.66
CA PHE A 173 -3.96 8.47 -11.84
C PHE A 173 -2.66 7.70 -12.08
N ILE A 174 -1.87 7.45 -11.03
CA ILE A 174 -0.63 6.67 -11.17
C ILE A 174 -0.95 5.27 -11.69
N GLN A 175 -1.98 4.62 -11.14
CA GLN A 175 -2.39 3.28 -11.59
C GLN A 175 -2.87 3.27 -13.05
N ILE A 176 -3.62 4.29 -13.48
CA ILE A 176 -4.01 4.44 -14.90
C ILE A 176 -2.78 4.60 -15.79
N ILE A 177 -1.81 5.44 -15.40
CA ILE A 177 -0.57 5.63 -16.17
C ILE A 177 0.14 4.28 -16.33
N PHE A 178 0.27 3.50 -15.25
CA PHE A 178 0.89 2.17 -15.32
C PHE A 178 0.09 1.17 -16.15
N LEU A 179 -1.24 1.18 -16.09
CA LEU A 179 -2.08 0.36 -16.98
C LEU A 179 -1.84 0.69 -18.46
N VAL A 180 -1.72 1.98 -18.79
CA VAL A 180 -1.37 2.41 -20.15
C VAL A 180 0.03 1.94 -20.52
N LEU A 181 1.02 2.07 -19.63
CA LEU A 181 2.38 1.56 -19.88
C LEU A 181 2.40 0.04 -20.10
N ILE A 182 1.61 -0.73 -19.34
CA ILE A 182 1.45 -2.18 -19.53
C ILE A 182 0.84 -2.47 -20.91
N CYS A 183 -0.17 -1.72 -21.34
CA CYS A 183 -0.74 -1.88 -22.68
C CYS A 183 0.30 -1.58 -23.77
N LEU A 184 1.06 -0.49 -23.63
CA LEU A 184 2.10 -0.12 -24.58
C LEU A 184 3.24 -1.17 -24.63
N ASP A 185 3.63 -1.74 -23.49
CA ASP A 185 4.60 -2.84 -23.42
C ASP A 185 4.07 -4.12 -24.08
N PHE A 186 2.81 -4.48 -23.82
CA PHE A 186 2.15 -5.64 -24.43
C PHE A 186 2.15 -5.55 -25.97
N PHE A 187 1.88 -4.37 -26.52
CA PHE A 187 1.96 -4.11 -27.97
C PHE A 187 3.39 -3.86 -28.48
N ARG A 188 4.41 -4.01 -27.62
CA ARG A 188 5.83 -3.81 -27.91
C ARG A 188 6.17 -2.40 -28.44
N LEU A 189 5.38 -1.40 -28.06
CA LEU A 189 5.64 0.02 -28.39
C LEU A 189 6.69 0.63 -27.46
N ILE A 190 6.75 0.14 -26.22
CA ILE A 190 7.80 0.41 -25.24
C ILE A 190 8.24 -0.91 -24.62
N THR A 191 9.30 -0.90 -23.82
CA THR A 191 9.70 -2.08 -23.04
C THR A 191 9.93 -1.67 -21.59
N ILE A 192 9.21 -2.31 -20.69
CA ILE A 192 9.39 -2.21 -19.24
C ILE A 192 10.54 -3.15 -18.86
N PRO A 193 11.68 -2.61 -18.38
CA PRO A 193 12.87 -3.39 -18.04
C PRO A 193 12.70 -4.20 -16.74
#